data_AF-A2DPP5-F1
#
_entry.id   AF-A2DPP5-F1
#
_cell.length_a   1.000
_cell.length_b   1.000
_cell.length_c   1.000
_cell.angle_alpha   90.00
_cell.angle_beta   90.00
_cell.angle_gamma   90.00
#
_symmetry.space_group_name_H-M   'P 1'
#
loop_
_entity.id
_entity.type
_entity.pdbx_description
1 polymer ?
#
loop_
_entity_poly.entity_id
_entity_poly.type
_entity_poly.pdbx_seq_one_letter_code
_entity_poly.pdbx_strand_id
1 'polypeptide(L)'
;MGGNSSPSEYSLSGGGSGYFGGGGASVTHNKHGSGAGGSSYVSGCNGYVSVSRNYSLQNSISFNGTVHYSGLFFTNIRMLSGDELLPNYSSTKTNSFVSYVHGHLGDGAFKITLLECINICSNHIYVNLFSYSQFFSLSLLNFFIS
;
A
#
# COMPACT_ATOMS: atom_id res chain seq x y z
N MET A 1 -0.46 -3.99 -13.96
CA MET A 1 0.03 -4.46 -15.27
C MET A 1 -0.36 -3.41 -16.30
N GLY A 2 0.55 -2.84 -17.10
CA GLY A 2 0.20 -1.89 -18.17
C GLY A 2 -0.10 -2.61 -19.49
N GLY A 3 -0.93 -2.02 -20.35
CA GLY A 3 -1.24 -2.58 -21.67
C GLY A 3 -0.06 -2.45 -22.64
N ASN A 4 0.33 -3.56 -23.27
CA ASN A 4 1.35 -3.54 -24.31
C ASN A 4 0.82 -2.94 -25.61
N SER A 5 1.72 -2.30 -26.37
CA SER A 5 1.43 -1.74 -27.69
C SER A 5 2.15 -2.52 -28.80
N SER A 6 1.63 -2.39 -30.02
CA SER A 6 1.93 -3.23 -31.21
C SER A 6 3.36 -3.04 -31.78
N PRO A 7 3.94 -4.04 -32.52
CA PRO A 7 5.37 -4.10 -32.82
C PRO A 7 5.89 -3.33 -34.06
N SER A 8 5.14 -2.43 -34.69
CA SER A 8 5.56 -1.80 -35.98
C SER A 8 4.75 -0.55 -36.33
N GLU A 9 5.12 0.24 -37.33
CA GLU A 9 6.23 1.21 -37.34
C GLU A 9 5.55 2.59 -37.19
N TYR A 10 5.89 3.52 -36.30
CA TYR A 10 7.18 3.88 -35.71
C TYR A 10 6.96 4.37 -34.26
N SER A 11 7.00 3.42 -33.29
CA SER A 11 6.87 3.61 -31.83
C SER A 11 5.50 4.08 -31.30
N LEU A 12 4.70 3.10 -30.89
CA LEU A 12 3.44 3.30 -30.17
C LEU A 12 3.67 3.55 -28.68
N SER A 13 2.76 4.31 -28.05
CA SER A 13 2.75 4.53 -26.62
C SER A 13 2.17 3.32 -25.90
N GLY A 14 2.97 2.69 -25.02
CA GLY A 14 2.50 1.68 -24.07
C GLY A 14 1.53 2.27 -23.06
N GLY A 15 0.68 1.42 -22.48
CA GLY A 15 -0.18 1.80 -21.36
C GLY A 15 0.62 1.90 -20.07
N GLY A 16 0.30 2.91 -19.25
CA GLY A 16 0.90 3.07 -17.93
C GLY A 16 0.60 1.89 -17.01
N SER A 17 1.56 1.54 -16.16
CA SER A 17 1.37 0.53 -15.12
C SER A 17 0.61 1.12 -13.92
N GLY A 18 0.18 0.25 -13.01
CA GLY A 18 -0.63 0.63 -11.86
C GLY A 18 -1.42 -0.54 -11.30
N TYR A 19 -2.27 -0.23 -10.33
CA TYR A 19 -3.21 -1.18 -9.74
C TYR A 19 -4.22 -1.65 -10.78
N PHE A 20 -4.86 -0.70 -11.48
CA PHE A 20 -5.43 -0.94 -12.80
C PHE A 20 -4.48 -0.43 -13.87
N GLY A 21 -4.21 -1.29 -14.86
CA GLY A 21 -3.41 -0.96 -16.02
C GLY A 21 -4.06 0.05 -16.95
N GLY A 22 -3.26 0.97 -17.48
CA GLY A 22 -3.65 1.77 -18.62
C GLY A 22 -3.65 0.94 -19.90
N GLY A 23 -4.54 1.28 -20.84
CA GLY A 23 -4.57 0.66 -22.16
C GLY A 23 -3.42 1.13 -23.05
N GLY A 24 -2.88 0.20 -23.85
CA GLY A 24 -1.95 0.55 -24.93
C GLY A 24 -2.65 1.22 -26.11
N ALA A 25 -1.88 1.79 -27.03
CA ALA A 25 -2.39 2.50 -28.20
C ALA A 25 -2.22 1.74 -29.52
N SER A 26 -3.00 2.14 -30.53
CA SER A 26 -2.94 1.62 -31.91
C SER A 26 -2.85 2.76 -32.95
N VAL A 27 -2.51 2.41 -34.20
CA VAL A 27 -2.35 3.35 -35.32
C VAL A 27 -3.51 3.18 -36.30
N THR A 28 -3.96 4.30 -36.90
CA THR A 28 -4.85 4.29 -38.07
C THR A 28 -4.50 5.43 -39.01
N HIS A 29 -4.26 5.13 -40.29
CA HIS A 29 -4.07 6.10 -41.39
C HIS A 29 -3.27 7.37 -41.00
N ASN A 30 -1.97 7.23 -40.72
CA ASN A 30 -1.06 8.33 -40.32
C ASN A 30 -1.43 9.05 -39.00
N LYS A 31 -2.28 8.46 -38.14
CA LYS A 31 -2.58 8.95 -36.79
C LYS A 31 -2.10 7.96 -35.74
N HIS A 32 -1.38 8.47 -34.75
CA HIS A 32 -0.90 7.69 -33.60
C HIS A 32 -1.87 7.85 -32.43
N GLY A 33 -2.32 6.73 -31.85
CA GLY A 33 -2.99 6.74 -30.55
C GLY A 33 -1.99 7.00 -29.42
N SER A 34 -2.46 7.60 -28.33
CA SER A 34 -1.70 7.72 -27.08
C SER A 34 -2.15 6.63 -26.10
N GLY A 35 -1.19 6.04 -25.38
CA GLY A 35 -1.49 5.07 -24.32
C GLY A 35 -2.13 5.79 -23.14
N ALA A 36 -3.05 5.11 -22.46
CA ALA A 36 -3.63 5.64 -21.23
C ALA A 36 -2.70 5.39 -20.05
N GLY A 37 -2.71 6.31 -19.07
CA GLY A 37 -2.07 6.08 -17.78
C GLY A 37 -2.74 4.95 -17.00
N GLY A 38 -1.97 4.26 -16.15
CA GLY A 38 -2.53 3.37 -15.15
C GLY A 38 -2.98 4.13 -13.91
N SER A 39 -3.62 3.43 -12.98
CA SER A 39 -4.13 4.03 -11.74
C SER A 39 -3.24 3.71 -10.53
N SER A 40 -3.13 4.69 -9.64
CA SER A 40 -2.66 4.47 -8.27
C SER A 40 -3.81 3.99 -7.39
N TYR A 41 -3.48 3.19 -6.38
CA TYR A 41 -4.46 2.65 -5.45
C TYR A 41 -3.87 2.56 -4.05
N VAL A 42 -4.67 2.96 -3.05
CA VAL A 42 -4.37 2.78 -1.64
C VAL A 42 -5.59 2.16 -0.99
N SER A 43 -5.40 0.98 -0.40
CA SER A 43 -6.45 0.24 0.30
C SER A 43 -7.03 1.06 1.46
N GLY A 44 -8.35 1.22 1.48
CA GLY A 44 -9.10 2.02 2.46
C GLY A 44 -9.40 3.45 2.01
N CYS A 45 -8.92 3.90 0.84
CA CYS A 45 -9.20 5.24 0.34
C CYS A 45 -10.63 5.32 -0.24
N ASN A 46 -11.40 6.34 0.16
CA ASN A 46 -12.78 6.49 -0.30
C ASN A 46 -12.86 6.82 -1.80
N GLY A 47 -13.85 6.26 -2.49
CA GLY A 47 -14.02 6.43 -3.94
C GLY A 47 -13.11 5.54 -4.81
N TYR A 48 -12.26 4.71 -4.19
CA TYR A 48 -11.44 3.73 -4.90
C TYR A 48 -12.06 2.34 -4.85
N VAL A 49 -11.68 1.50 -5.80
CA VAL A 49 -12.22 0.16 -5.93
C VAL A 49 -11.10 -0.87 -5.97
N SER A 50 -11.24 -1.91 -5.16
CA SER A 50 -10.33 -3.05 -5.12
C SER A 50 -10.79 -4.16 -6.06
N VAL A 51 -9.84 -4.87 -6.65
CA VAL A 51 -10.12 -6.18 -7.22
C VAL A 51 -10.47 -7.17 -6.12
N SER A 52 -11.44 -8.03 -6.39
CA SER A 52 -11.76 -9.17 -5.53
C SER A 52 -10.67 -10.23 -5.62
N ARG A 53 -10.57 -11.05 -4.57
CA ARG A 53 -9.69 -12.23 -4.53
C ARG A 53 -9.92 -13.18 -5.70
N ASN A 54 -11.17 -13.27 -6.17
CA ASN A 54 -11.59 -14.22 -7.20
C ASN A 54 -11.53 -13.62 -8.62
N TYR A 55 -10.91 -12.45 -8.79
CA TYR A 55 -10.75 -11.82 -10.09
C TYR A 55 -9.96 -12.72 -11.04
N SER A 56 -10.48 -12.89 -12.25
CA SER A 56 -9.79 -13.58 -13.34
C SER A 56 -10.15 -12.94 -14.68
N LEU A 57 -9.37 -13.21 -15.72
CA LEU A 57 -9.67 -12.76 -17.10
C LEU A 57 -11.05 -13.21 -17.59
N GLN A 58 -11.56 -14.34 -17.07
CA GLN A 58 -12.87 -14.89 -17.42
C GLN A 58 -14.00 -14.40 -16.50
N ASN A 59 -13.65 -13.83 -15.34
CA ASN A 59 -14.57 -13.26 -14.36
C ASN A 59 -14.19 -11.82 -14.05
N SER A 60 -14.41 -10.94 -15.04
CA SER A 60 -14.01 -9.54 -15.04
C SER A 60 -14.82 -8.65 -14.08
N ILE A 61 -15.88 -9.19 -13.49
CA ILE A 61 -16.75 -8.46 -12.55
C ILE A 61 -16.62 -9.09 -11.17
N SER A 62 -15.60 -8.67 -10.43
CA SER A 62 -15.64 -8.78 -8.98
C SER A 62 -14.81 -7.67 -8.38
N PHE A 63 -15.44 -6.51 -8.25
CA PHE A 63 -14.93 -5.39 -7.49
C PHE A 63 -15.51 -5.45 -6.08
N ASN A 64 -14.68 -5.28 -5.06
CA ASN A 64 -15.13 -5.40 -3.66
C ASN A 64 -14.68 -4.20 -2.82
N GLY A 65 -15.46 -3.12 -2.89
CA GLY A 65 -15.27 -1.93 -2.07
C GLY A 65 -13.86 -1.32 -2.18
N THR A 66 -13.46 -0.60 -1.14
CA THR A 66 -12.20 0.17 -1.10
C THR A 66 -11.03 -0.60 -0.48
N VAL A 67 -11.28 -1.80 0.06
CA VAL A 67 -10.29 -2.57 0.84
C VAL A 67 -9.78 -3.75 0.02
N HIS A 68 -8.46 -3.87 -0.08
CA HIS A 68 -7.79 -4.98 -0.74
C HIS A 68 -8.21 -6.32 -0.14
N TYR A 69 -8.31 -7.39 -0.94
CA TYR A 69 -8.76 -8.71 -0.46
C TYR A 69 -7.85 -9.36 0.61
N SER A 70 -6.70 -8.75 0.92
CA SER A 70 -5.88 -9.08 2.08
C SER A 70 -6.53 -8.67 3.40
N GLY A 71 -7.53 -7.79 3.39
CA GLY A 71 -8.16 -7.20 4.57
C GLY A 71 -7.34 -6.07 5.22
N LEU A 72 -6.15 -5.78 4.70
CA LEU A 72 -5.28 -4.71 5.22
C LEU A 72 -5.62 -3.39 4.53
N PHE A 73 -5.71 -2.31 5.31
CA PHE A 73 -6.00 -0.96 4.83
C PHE A 73 -5.26 0.09 5.65
N PHE A 74 -5.07 1.25 5.04
CA PHE A 74 -4.51 2.41 5.73
C PHE A 74 -5.65 3.26 6.31
N THR A 75 -5.41 3.88 7.46
CA THR A 75 -6.30 4.88 8.04
C THR A 75 -5.74 6.28 7.77
N ASN A 76 -6.60 7.31 7.85
CA ASN A 76 -6.21 8.72 7.67
C ASN A 76 -5.46 8.98 6.35
N ILE A 77 -5.93 8.39 5.26
CA ILE A 77 -5.31 8.50 3.94
C ILE A 77 -5.55 9.90 3.36
N ARG A 78 -4.48 10.53 2.87
CA ARG A 78 -4.56 11.70 1.99
C ARG A 78 -3.86 11.38 0.68
N MET A 79 -4.63 11.24 -0.39
CA MET A 79 -4.09 11.13 -1.76
C MET A 79 -3.99 12.52 -2.37
N LEU A 80 -2.85 12.80 -3.01
CA LEU A 80 -2.56 14.09 -3.64
C LEU A 80 -2.60 13.91 -5.17
N SER A 81 -2.90 14.97 -5.92
CA SER A 81 -3.12 14.93 -7.37
C SER A 81 -1.86 14.62 -8.22
N GLY A 82 -0.67 14.68 -7.61
CA GLY A 82 0.63 14.53 -8.29
C GLY A 82 1.31 15.85 -8.64
N ASP A 83 0.54 16.93 -8.78
CA ASP A 83 1.07 18.29 -9.00
C ASP A 83 1.25 19.07 -7.68
N GLU A 84 0.71 18.52 -6.59
CA GLU A 84 0.84 19.09 -5.26
C GLU A 84 2.26 18.90 -4.70
N LEU A 85 2.67 19.87 -3.87
CA LEU A 85 3.90 19.79 -3.10
C LEU A 85 3.86 18.64 -2.07
N LEU A 86 4.85 17.76 -2.14
CA LEU A 86 5.04 16.64 -1.24
C LEU A 86 5.83 17.09 0.00
N PRO A 87 5.40 16.70 1.22
CA PRO A 87 6.19 16.94 2.42
C PRO A 87 7.46 16.08 2.39
N ASN A 88 8.61 16.72 2.62
CA ASN A 88 9.92 16.09 2.67
C ASN A 88 10.38 15.92 4.12
N TYR A 89 10.59 14.67 4.52
CA TYR A 89 11.04 14.27 5.84
C TYR A 89 12.48 13.74 5.79
N SER A 90 13.31 14.17 6.74
CA SER A 90 14.68 13.67 6.89
C SER A 90 14.70 12.30 7.57
N SER A 91 15.51 11.38 7.06
CA SER A 91 15.77 10.09 7.70
C SER A 91 16.50 10.21 9.05
N THR A 92 17.11 11.36 9.35
CA THR A 92 17.88 11.59 10.58
C THR A 92 17.06 12.12 11.75
N LYS A 93 15.83 12.58 11.51
CA LYS A 93 14.93 13.11 12.55
C LYS A 93 13.51 12.64 12.26
N THR A 94 13.09 11.58 12.94
CA THR A 94 11.68 11.16 12.99
C THR A 94 10.84 12.36 13.47
N ASN A 95 9.68 12.58 12.85
CA ASN A 95 8.80 13.73 13.10
C ASN A 95 9.31 15.15 12.78
N SER A 96 10.48 15.34 12.14
CA SER A 96 10.88 16.68 11.67
C SER A 96 10.62 16.85 10.19
N PHE A 97 9.58 17.64 9.89
CA PHE A 97 9.34 18.21 8.58
C PHE A 97 10.52 19.11 8.18
N VAL A 98 11.07 18.91 6.98
CA VAL A 98 12.24 19.66 6.49
C VAL A 98 11.82 20.71 5.47
N SER A 99 11.03 20.31 4.46
CA SER A 99 10.61 21.19 3.38
C SER A 99 9.46 20.57 2.57
N TYR A 100 8.98 21.31 1.57
CA TYR A 100 8.09 20.79 0.53
C TYR A 100 8.86 20.65 -0.79
N VAL A 101 8.57 19.60 -1.56
CA VAL A 101 9.19 19.34 -2.86
C VAL A 101 8.12 19.00 -3.91
N HIS A 102 8.35 19.37 -5.17
CA HIS A 102 7.52 18.85 -6.25
C HIS A 102 7.82 17.36 -6.46
N GLY A 103 6.84 16.63 -7.02
CA GLY A 103 7.01 15.22 -7.39
C GLY A 103 8.27 14.96 -8.21
N HIS A 104 8.79 13.74 -8.13
CA HIS A 104 9.99 13.35 -8.86
C HIS A 104 9.64 12.93 -10.30
N LEU A 105 10.37 13.46 -11.27
CA LEU A 105 10.34 12.98 -12.66
C LEU A 105 10.99 11.59 -12.75
N GLY A 106 10.34 10.64 -13.43
CA GLY A 106 10.89 9.31 -13.71
C GLY A 106 9.98 8.15 -13.30
N ASP A 107 10.59 6.98 -13.06
CA ASP A 107 9.92 5.66 -13.00
C ASP A 107 9.06 5.39 -11.74
N GLY A 108 8.72 6.43 -10.97
CA GLY A 108 7.99 6.31 -9.72
C GLY A 108 8.83 5.66 -8.61
N ALA A 109 8.88 6.30 -7.45
CA ALA A 109 9.53 5.76 -6.26
C ALA A 109 8.55 5.77 -5.10
N PHE A 110 8.57 4.72 -4.27
CA PHE A 110 7.88 4.75 -2.99
C PHE A 110 8.89 4.98 -1.87
N LYS A 111 8.61 5.94 -0.98
CA LYS A 111 9.38 6.19 0.24
C LYS A 111 8.46 5.94 1.43
N ILE A 112 8.83 4.97 2.26
CA ILE A 112 8.15 4.71 3.53
C ILE A 112 8.92 5.46 4.61
N THR A 113 8.25 6.35 5.32
CA THR A 113 8.84 7.09 6.45
C THR A 113 8.09 6.70 7.71
N LEU A 114 8.81 6.15 8.69
CA LEU A 114 8.27 5.92 10.02
C LEU A 114 8.22 7.27 10.75
N LEU A 115 7.03 7.82 10.94
CA LEU A 115 6.86 9.09 11.63
C LEU A 115 7.02 8.89 13.14
N GLU A 116 6.32 7.90 13.68
CA GLU A 116 6.39 7.55 15.09
C GLU A 116 6.65 6.06 15.24
N CYS A 117 7.64 5.73 16.06
CA CYS A 117 7.76 4.38 16.57
C CYS A 117 6.72 4.24 17.67
N ILE A 118 5.58 3.63 17.37
CA ILE A 118 4.68 3.16 18.42
C ILE A 118 5.50 2.10 19.16
N ASN A 119 5.87 2.38 20.41
CA ASN A 119 6.51 1.41 21.29
C ASN A 119 5.46 0.33 21.61
N ILE A 120 5.27 -0.63 20.70
CA ILE A 120 4.36 -1.77 20.93
C ILE A 120 4.91 -2.66 22.08
N CYS A 121 6.18 -2.46 22.47
CA CYS A 121 6.85 -3.21 23.52
C CYS A 121 7.55 -2.29 24.53
N SER A 122 6.80 -1.60 25.39
CA SER A 122 7.35 -1.17 26.68
C SER A 122 6.39 -1.30 27.86
N ASN A 123 5.12 -1.70 27.67
CA ASN A 123 4.19 -1.90 28.79
C ASN A 123 3.30 -3.16 28.72
N HIS A 124 3.51 -4.08 27.76
CA HIS A 124 2.74 -5.33 27.68
C HIS A 124 3.54 -6.63 27.90
N ILE A 125 4.86 -6.55 28.16
CA ILE A 125 5.68 -7.70 28.59
C ILE A 125 5.84 -7.76 30.13
N TYR A 126 5.31 -6.77 30.88
CA TYR A 126 5.25 -6.83 32.36
C TYR A 126 3.88 -7.27 32.92
N VAL A 127 2.88 -7.51 32.07
CA VAL A 127 1.55 -8.01 32.48
C VAL A 127 1.28 -9.36 31.82
N ASN A 128 2.18 -10.32 32.04
CA ASN A 128 1.83 -11.75 32.08
C ASN A 128 2.89 -12.67 32.71
N LEU A 129 4.00 -12.14 33.26
CA LEU A 129 4.88 -12.94 34.13
C LEU A 129 4.43 -12.97 35.60
N PHE A 130 3.50 -12.10 36.01
CA PHE A 130 2.96 -12.06 37.38
C PHE A 130 1.66 -12.86 37.57
N SER A 131 1.09 -13.40 36.49
CA SER A 131 -0.16 -14.17 36.51
C SER A 131 0.04 -15.69 36.40
N TYR A 132 1.25 -16.18 36.10
CA TYR A 132 1.56 -17.61 36.06
C TYR A 132 2.49 -18.11 37.18
N SER A 133 3.08 -17.22 38.00
CA SER A 133 3.82 -17.63 39.20
C SER A 133 2.93 -17.90 40.43
N GLN A 134 1.66 -17.50 40.39
CA GLN A 134 0.70 -17.80 41.47
C GLN A 134 0.00 -19.16 41.33
N PHE A 135 0.08 -19.81 40.17
CA PHE A 135 -0.48 -21.17 40.00
C PHE A 135 0.55 -22.29 40.16
N PHE A 136 1.86 -21.99 40.18
CA PHE A 136 2.91 -22.99 40.39
C PHE A 136 3.50 -23.02 41.81
N SER A 137 3.12 -22.09 42.69
CA SER A 137 3.54 -22.07 44.10
C SER A 137 2.50 -22.65 45.08
N LEU A 138 1.24 -22.79 44.66
CA LEU A 138 0.16 -23.38 45.47
C LEU A 138 0.00 -24.91 45.30
N SER A 139 0.76 -25.53 44.38
CA SER A 139 0.77 -26.99 44.20
C SER A 139 1.88 -27.70 45.00
N LEU A 140 2.92 -26.99 45.47
CA LEU A 140 4.03 -27.63 46.21
C LEU A 140 3.85 -27.62 47.74
N LEU A 141 3.01 -26.72 48.29
CA LEU A 141 2.75 -26.69 49.72
C LEU A 141 1.82 -27.85 50.18
N ASN A 142 0.98 -28.37 49.28
CA ASN A 142 0.09 -29.49 49.57
C ASN A 142 0.74 -30.88 49.46
N PHE A 143 2.04 -30.96 49.13
CA PHE A 143 2.79 -32.22 49.12
C PHE A 143 3.71 -32.38 50.35
N PHE A 144 3.90 -31.33 51.15
CA PHE A 144 4.71 -31.39 52.39
C PHE A 144 3.88 -31.40 53.69
N ILE A 145 2.54 -31.46 53.59
CA ILE A 145 1.64 -31.60 54.76
C ILE A 145 0.60 -32.72 54.52
N SER A 146 1.05 -33.87 54.03
CA SER A 146 0.34 -35.15 54.22
C SER A 146 1.31 -36.28 54.50
#